data_AF-A0A1F3KE56-F1
#
_entry.id   AF-A0A1F3KE56-F1
#
_cell.length_a   1.000
_cell.length_b   1.000
_cell.length_c   1.000
_cell.angle_alpha   90.00
_cell.angle_beta   90.00
_cell.angle_gamma   90.00
#
_symmetry.space_group_name_H-M   'P 1'
#
loop_
_entity.id
_entity.type
_entity.pdbx_description
1 polymer ?
#
loop_
_entity_poly.entity_id
_entity_poly.type
_entity_poly.pdbx_seq_one_letter_code
_entity_poly.pdbx_strand_id
1 'polypeptide(L)'
;MRLLFMLFFFSLSISNSFCQEKEGLIRGFCKVSFPEKMWAITHPFVAMKAWRISKQALSVTVQIKNDTLFDGDEDGGQVDAFRHTFWMAKLAQNIHPRKAWKLGLAHEKAGWIAFKKGKNSENSIHDAAAKEMDLRNNKFGIDLGKANKSYNDSRLILEVKKAISEGNVWKIVKNKNMQSLDCEGNIIPKEEYMNKWENKRCIVRSDFSPK
;
A
#
# COMPACT_ATOMS: atom_id res chain seq x y z
N MET A 1 -52.44 -27.64 29.23
CA MET A 1 -52.37 -27.44 27.77
C MET A 1 -50.94 -27.10 27.40
N ARG A 2 -50.18 -28.11 26.97
CA ARG A 2 -48.82 -27.97 26.43
C ARG A 2 -48.98 -27.62 24.95
N LEU A 3 -48.63 -26.40 24.55
CA LEU A 3 -48.70 -26.01 23.14
C LEU A 3 -47.44 -26.47 22.41
N LEU A 4 -47.70 -27.10 21.27
CA LEU A 4 -46.84 -27.82 20.37
C LEU A 4 -45.66 -27.03 19.82
N PHE A 5 -44.56 -27.75 19.66
CA PHE A 5 -43.58 -27.59 18.59
C PHE A 5 -44.23 -27.21 17.24
N MET A 6 -43.80 -26.10 16.65
CA MET A 6 -43.60 -26.04 15.21
C MET A 6 -42.30 -25.29 14.88
N LEU A 7 -41.31 -26.10 14.53
CA LEU A 7 -40.09 -25.75 13.84
C LEU A 7 -40.43 -24.98 12.56
N PHE A 8 -40.17 -23.67 12.54
CA PHE A 8 -40.03 -22.94 11.28
C PHE A 8 -38.54 -22.90 10.93
N PHE A 9 -38.07 -24.01 10.38
CA PHE A 9 -36.84 -24.07 9.58
C PHE A 9 -37.06 -23.23 8.32
N PHE A 10 -36.92 -21.91 8.43
CA PHE A 10 -36.65 -21.10 7.24
C PHE A 10 -35.15 -21.17 6.98
N SER A 11 -34.74 -22.27 6.37
CA SER A 11 -33.44 -22.40 5.71
C SER A 11 -33.40 -21.41 4.56
N LEU A 12 -33.13 -20.15 4.88
CA LEU A 12 -32.77 -19.15 3.90
C LEU A 12 -31.32 -19.45 3.49
N SER A 13 -31.18 -20.41 2.58
CA SER A 13 -30.00 -20.61 1.77
C SER A 13 -29.80 -19.37 0.89
N ILE A 14 -29.37 -18.25 1.48
CA ILE A 14 -28.78 -17.15 0.71
C ILE A 14 -27.39 -17.65 0.32
N SER A 15 -27.38 -18.27 -0.86
CA SER A 15 -26.22 -18.53 -1.68
C SER A 15 -25.26 -17.33 -1.67
N ASN A 16 -23.98 -17.67 -1.54
CA ASN A 16 -22.80 -16.80 -1.59
C ASN A 16 -22.65 -16.06 -2.93
N SER A 17 -23.55 -15.12 -3.23
CA SER A 17 -23.53 -14.36 -4.50
C SER A 17 -23.67 -12.85 -4.32
N PHE A 18 -23.35 -12.29 -3.14
CA PHE A 18 -23.45 -10.83 -2.90
C PHE A 18 -22.34 -9.99 -3.56
N CYS A 19 -21.54 -10.55 -4.48
CA CYS A 19 -20.43 -9.85 -5.14
C CYS A 19 -20.42 -9.97 -6.66
N GLN A 20 -21.59 -10.17 -7.27
CA GLN A 20 -21.78 -9.98 -8.70
C GLN A 20 -22.79 -8.84 -8.95
N GLU A 21 -22.33 -7.59 -8.94
CA GLU A 21 -22.71 -6.55 -9.93
C GLU A 21 -22.05 -5.17 -9.65
N LYS A 22 -21.68 -4.49 -10.75
CA LYS A 22 -21.21 -3.10 -10.98
C LYS A 22 -20.06 -2.50 -10.12
N GLU A 23 -19.21 -1.71 -10.77
CA GLU A 23 -18.11 -0.99 -10.11
C GLU A 23 -18.66 0.09 -9.15
N GLY A 24 -18.64 -0.19 -7.84
CA GLY A 24 -19.16 0.71 -6.81
C GLY A 24 -18.40 0.61 -5.49
N LEU A 25 -18.77 1.45 -4.52
CA LEU A 25 -18.19 1.50 -3.16
C LEU A 25 -18.16 0.11 -2.49
N ILE A 26 -19.17 -0.72 -2.76
CA ILE A 26 -19.35 -2.07 -2.21
C ILE A 26 -18.28 -3.04 -2.72
N ARG A 27 -18.01 -3.10 -4.03
CA ARG A 27 -16.94 -3.95 -4.60
C ARG A 27 -15.55 -3.47 -4.18
N GLY A 28 -15.38 -2.14 -4.05
CA GLY A 28 -14.16 -1.54 -3.50
C GLY A 28 -13.92 -2.01 -2.06
N PHE A 29 -14.94 -1.93 -1.20
CA PHE A 29 -14.87 -2.40 0.18
C PHE A 29 -14.57 -3.91 0.27
N CYS A 30 -15.14 -4.74 -0.61
CA CYS A 30 -14.86 -6.18 -0.61
C CYS A 30 -13.38 -6.50 -0.89
N LYS A 31 -12.72 -5.72 -1.75
CA LYS A 31 -11.29 -5.85 -2.09
C LYS A 31 -10.34 -5.33 -1.00
N VAL A 32 -10.83 -4.48 -0.10
CA VAL A 32 -10.04 -3.90 1.00
C VAL A 32 -9.71 -4.97 2.04
N SER A 33 -8.50 -4.91 2.58
CA SER A 33 -8.03 -5.87 3.59
C SER A 33 -8.83 -5.77 4.89
N PHE A 34 -8.80 -6.83 5.72
CA PHE A 34 -9.47 -6.79 7.02
C PHE A 34 -8.99 -5.62 7.92
N PRO A 35 -7.68 -5.34 8.07
CA PRO A 35 -7.22 -4.18 8.84
C PRO A 35 -7.79 -2.85 8.35
N GLU A 36 -7.77 -2.62 7.05
CA GLU A 36 -8.30 -1.39 6.45
C GLU A 36 -9.83 -1.30 6.58
N LYS A 37 -10.55 -2.44 6.50
CA LYS A 37 -12.00 -2.50 6.79
C LYS A 37 -12.30 -2.07 8.22
N MET A 38 -11.55 -2.57 9.20
CA MET A 38 -11.72 -2.17 10.60
C MET A 38 -11.43 -0.68 10.80
N TRP A 39 -10.40 -0.15 10.14
CA TRP A 39 -10.13 1.28 10.14
C TRP A 39 -11.28 2.09 9.52
N ALA A 40 -11.85 1.62 8.42
CA ALA A 40 -12.96 2.29 7.74
C ALA A 40 -14.25 2.30 8.56
N ILE A 41 -14.59 1.18 9.22
CA ILE A 41 -15.76 1.07 10.11
C ILE A 41 -15.64 2.01 11.31
N THR A 42 -14.44 2.19 11.85
CA THR A 42 -14.19 3.11 12.97
C THR A 42 -14.13 4.58 12.55
N HIS A 43 -14.08 4.88 11.24
CA HIS A 43 -13.95 6.24 10.71
C HIS A 43 -14.79 6.47 9.43
N PRO A 44 -16.10 6.20 9.40
CA PRO A 44 -16.88 6.06 8.16
C PRO A 44 -16.84 7.29 7.23
N PHE A 45 -17.01 8.50 7.78
CA PHE A 45 -16.95 9.74 6.99
C PHE A 45 -15.55 10.01 6.43
N VAL A 46 -14.52 9.75 7.23
CA VAL A 46 -13.12 9.92 6.82
C VAL A 46 -12.75 8.85 5.79
N ALA A 47 -13.28 7.63 5.92
CA ALA A 47 -13.05 6.52 5.02
C ALA A 47 -13.58 6.80 3.61
N MET A 48 -14.75 7.44 3.49
CA MET A 48 -15.26 7.86 2.19
C MET A 48 -14.33 8.86 1.51
N LYS A 49 -13.80 9.84 2.25
CA LYS A 49 -12.83 10.81 1.72
C LYS A 49 -11.51 10.12 1.34
N ALA A 50 -10.98 9.28 2.23
CA ALA A 50 -9.75 8.53 2.01
C ALA A 50 -9.85 7.64 0.77
N TRP A 51 -10.97 6.96 0.55
CA TRP A 51 -11.18 6.12 -0.62
C TRP A 51 -11.11 6.90 -1.94
N ARG A 52 -11.75 8.08 -2.01
CA ARG A 52 -11.67 8.95 -3.20
C ARG A 52 -10.21 9.38 -3.47
N ILE A 53 -9.50 9.75 -2.42
CA ILE A 53 -8.08 10.13 -2.50
C ILE A 53 -7.21 8.95 -2.94
N SER A 54 -7.42 7.76 -2.38
CA SER A 54 -6.67 6.55 -2.76
C SER A 54 -6.84 6.21 -4.24
N LYS A 55 -8.05 6.36 -4.80
CA LYS A 55 -8.26 6.18 -6.25
C LYS A 55 -7.49 7.19 -7.09
N GLN A 56 -7.51 8.46 -6.69
CA GLN A 56 -6.77 9.52 -7.38
C GLN A 56 -5.27 9.25 -7.31
N ALA A 57 -4.74 8.92 -6.13
CA ALA A 57 -3.33 8.58 -5.93
C ALA A 57 -2.90 7.38 -6.78
N LEU A 58 -3.74 6.35 -6.87
CA LEU A 58 -3.50 5.19 -7.74
C LEU A 58 -3.46 5.60 -9.22
N SER A 59 -4.41 6.41 -9.69
CA SER A 59 -4.44 6.89 -11.07
C SER A 59 -3.21 7.71 -11.45
N VAL A 60 -2.70 8.53 -10.53
CA VAL A 60 -1.43 9.27 -10.72
C VAL A 60 -0.25 8.31 -10.73
N THR A 61 -0.19 7.35 -9.82
CA THR A 61 0.91 6.37 -9.76
C THR A 61 1.03 5.56 -11.06
N VAL A 62 -0.10 5.15 -11.64
CA VAL A 62 -0.12 4.46 -12.95
C VAL A 62 0.49 5.31 -14.06
N GLN A 63 0.33 6.64 -14.02
CA GLN A 63 0.97 7.55 -14.97
C GLN A 63 2.48 7.66 -14.70
N ILE A 64 2.89 7.71 -13.43
CA ILE A 64 4.30 7.78 -13.02
C ILE A 64 5.09 6.52 -13.41
N LYS A 65 4.44 5.35 -13.45
CA LYS A 65 5.10 4.11 -13.91
C LYS A 65 5.76 4.26 -15.29
N ASN A 66 5.15 5.03 -16.19
CA ASN A 66 5.65 5.25 -17.55
C ASN A 66 6.60 6.46 -17.66
N ASP A 67 6.88 7.14 -16.54
CA ASP A 67 7.81 8.27 -16.50
C ASP A 67 9.25 7.75 -16.49
N THR A 68 10.03 8.12 -17.51
CA THR A 68 11.41 7.68 -17.69
C THR A 68 12.36 8.18 -16.61
N LEU A 69 11.94 9.11 -15.74
CA LEU A 69 12.69 9.54 -14.57
C LEU A 69 12.74 8.49 -13.45
N PHE A 70 11.88 7.48 -13.52
CA PHE A 70 11.73 6.44 -12.51
C PHE A 70 12.28 5.09 -13.00
N ASP A 71 12.59 4.20 -12.06
CA ASP A 71 13.02 2.83 -12.33
C ASP A 71 11.92 1.89 -12.87
N GLY A 72 10.66 2.35 -12.95
CA GLY A 72 9.53 1.57 -13.42
C GLY A 72 9.05 0.46 -12.47
N ASP A 73 9.66 0.34 -11.28
CA ASP A 73 9.45 -0.78 -10.37
C ASP A 73 8.37 -0.48 -9.30
N GLU A 74 7.25 -1.20 -9.42
CA GLU A 74 6.06 -1.05 -8.57
C GLU A 74 6.09 -1.86 -7.26
N ASP A 75 7.10 -2.72 -7.06
CA ASP A 75 7.24 -3.58 -5.86
C ASP A 75 8.62 -3.37 -5.23
N GLY A 76 8.75 -2.31 -4.45
CA GLY A 76 9.96 -1.92 -3.75
C GLY A 76 10.82 -0.87 -4.46
N GLY A 77 10.50 -0.45 -5.68
CA GLY A 77 11.26 0.55 -6.43
C GLY A 77 10.88 2.01 -6.16
N GLN A 78 11.35 2.91 -7.03
CA GLN A 78 11.01 4.34 -6.97
C GLN A 78 9.54 4.59 -7.29
N VAL A 79 8.90 3.80 -8.17
CA VAL A 79 7.46 3.94 -8.44
C VAL A 79 6.65 3.55 -7.21
N ASP A 80 7.07 2.52 -6.49
CA ASP A 80 6.50 2.14 -5.20
C ASP A 80 6.69 3.23 -4.14
N ALA A 81 7.92 3.74 -4.01
CA ALA A 81 8.22 4.85 -3.11
C ALA A 81 7.37 6.09 -3.41
N PHE A 82 7.15 6.41 -4.70
CA PHE A 82 6.23 7.46 -5.13
C PHE A 82 4.80 7.18 -4.65
N ARG A 83 4.30 5.97 -4.89
CA ARG A 83 2.93 5.56 -4.53
C ARG A 83 2.66 5.82 -3.05
N HIS A 84 3.51 5.29 -2.16
CA HIS A 84 3.34 5.45 -0.72
C HIS A 84 3.49 6.89 -0.28
N THR A 85 4.51 7.59 -0.77
CA THR A 85 4.77 8.99 -0.39
C THR A 85 3.64 9.91 -0.84
N PHE A 86 3.24 9.84 -2.11
CA PHE A 86 2.18 10.69 -2.67
C PHE A 86 0.81 10.39 -2.05
N TRP A 87 0.48 9.11 -1.91
CA TRP A 87 -0.78 8.70 -1.29
C TRP A 87 -0.91 9.25 0.13
N MET A 88 0.13 9.09 0.95
CA MET A 88 0.12 9.54 2.34
C MET A 88 0.17 11.06 2.47
N ALA A 89 0.85 11.76 1.56
CA ALA A 89 0.82 13.21 1.49
C ALA A 89 -0.59 13.73 1.16
N LYS A 90 -1.23 13.18 0.12
CA LYS A 90 -2.61 13.55 -0.26
C LYS A 90 -3.60 13.27 0.85
N LEU A 91 -3.46 12.15 1.55
CA LEU A 91 -4.27 11.86 2.74
C LEU A 91 -4.03 12.90 3.83
N ALA A 92 -2.78 13.22 4.17
CA ALA A 92 -2.46 14.19 5.24
C ALA A 92 -2.89 15.63 4.93
N GLN A 93 -3.00 16.03 3.66
CA GLN A 93 -3.60 17.32 3.27
C GLN A 93 -5.11 17.35 3.56
N ASN A 94 -5.78 16.20 3.53
CA ASN A 94 -7.23 16.11 3.42
C ASN A 94 -7.94 15.53 4.65
N ILE A 95 -7.23 14.72 5.42
CA ILE A 95 -7.71 14.11 6.66
C ILE A 95 -6.68 14.35 7.74
N HIS A 96 -7.08 14.20 9.01
CA HIS A 96 -6.16 14.42 10.12
C HIS A 96 -4.93 13.51 9.98
N PRO A 97 -3.68 14.02 10.08
CA PRO A 97 -2.45 13.23 9.85
C PRO A 97 -2.38 11.92 10.64
N ARG A 98 -2.83 11.92 11.91
CA ARG A 98 -2.93 10.69 12.71
C ARG A 98 -3.87 9.63 12.11
N LYS A 99 -4.96 10.04 11.46
CA LYS A 99 -5.90 9.12 10.80
C LYS A 99 -5.28 8.57 9.51
N ALA A 100 -4.58 9.41 8.73
CA ALA A 100 -3.78 8.96 7.59
C ALA A 100 -2.73 7.93 8.03
N TRP A 101 -1.95 8.21 9.08
CA TRP A 101 -0.96 7.27 9.63
C TRP A 101 -1.57 5.91 10.01
N LYS A 102 -2.71 5.92 10.72
CA LYS A 102 -3.40 4.67 11.08
C LYS A 102 -3.90 3.90 9.86
N LEU A 103 -4.27 4.59 8.78
CA LEU A 103 -4.65 3.93 7.52
C LEU A 103 -3.43 3.30 6.84
N GLY A 104 -2.31 4.01 6.73
CA GLY A 104 -1.06 3.45 6.21
C GLY A 104 -0.59 2.23 7.03
N LEU A 105 -0.62 2.31 8.35
CA LEU A 105 -0.34 1.14 9.23
C LEU A 105 -1.27 -0.04 8.96
N ALA A 106 -2.56 0.22 8.69
CA ALA A 106 -3.52 -0.83 8.37
C ALA A 106 -3.20 -1.46 7.00
N HIS A 107 -2.81 -0.66 6.01
CA HIS A 107 -2.36 -1.10 4.70
C HIS A 107 -1.15 -2.04 4.82
N GLU A 108 -0.09 -1.63 5.52
CA GLU A 108 1.10 -2.47 5.68
C GLU A 108 0.85 -3.73 6.52
N LYS A 109 -0.09 -3.65 7.47
CA LYS A 109 -0.54 -4.84 8.21
C LYS A 109 -1.22 -5.85 7.31
N ALA A 110 -1.89 -5.41 6.24
CA ALA A 110 -2.49 -6.31 5.26
C ALA A 110 -1.44 -7.18 4.56
N GLY A 111 -0.30 -6.59 4.17
CA GLY A 111 0.82 -7.30 3.58
C GLY A 111 1.36 -8.40 4.50
N TRP A 112 1.55 -8.10 5.78
CA TRP A 112 1.95 -9.12 6.77
C TRP A 112 0.90 -10.24 6.94
N ILE A 113 -0.40 -9.91 6.92
CA ILE A 113 -1.45 -10.95 6.96
C ILE A 113 -1.40 -11.82 5.71
N ALA A 114 -1.16 -11.22 4.53
CA ALA A 114 -1.02 -11.93 3.28
C ALA A 114 0.19 -12.87 3.29
N PHE A 115 1.35 -12.39 3.75
CA PHE A 115 2.55 -13.19 3.99
C PHE A 115 2.24 -14.44 4.82
N LYS A 116 1.62 -14.27 6.00
CA LYS A 116 1.31 -15.39 6.90
C LYS A 116 0.29 -16.38 6.34
N LYS A 117 -0.45 -15.98 5.30
CA LYS A 117 -1.39 -16.85 4.57
C LYS A 117 -0.74 -17.49 3.34
N GLY A 118 0.57 -17.33 3.14
CA GLY A 118 1.28 -17.85 1.97
C GLY A 118 0.86 -17.18 0.66
N LYS A 119 0.41 -15.92 0.71
CA LYS A 119 -0.11 -15.19 -0.47
C LYS A 119 0.93 -14.30 -1.15
N ASN A 120 2.22 -14.50 -0.87
CA ASN A 120 3.24 -13.85 -1.68
C ASN A 120 3.21 -14.45 -3.09
N SER A 121 3.42 -13.61 -4.09
CA SER A 121 3.55 -14.04 -5.48
C SER A 121 4.87 -13.54 -6.03
N GLU A 122 5.24 -14.01 -7.22
CA GLU A 122 6.45 -13.57 -7.92
C GLU A 122 6.51 -12.04 -8.11
N ASN A 123 5.36 -11.39 -8.21
CA ASN A 123 5.22 -9.95 -8.49
C ASN A 123 4.76 -9.12 -7.27
N SER A 124 4.67 -9.73 -6.09
CA SER A 124 4.21 -9.05 -4.87
C SER A 124 4.79 -9.77 -3.67
N ILE A 125 5.93 -9.28 -3.20
CA ILE A 125 6.69 -9.86 -2.10
C ILE A 125 6.42 -9.07 -0.83
N HIS A 126 5.69 -9.67 0.11
CA HIS A 126 5.56 -9.11 1.45
C HIS A 126 6.62 -9.71 2.37
N ASP A 127 7.53 -8.87 2.85
CA ASP A 127 8.52 -9.19 3.87
C ASP A 127 8.74 -7.99 4.81
N ALA A 128 9.64 -8.16 5.78
CA ALA A 128 9.93 -7.13 6.78
C ALA A 128 10.59 -5.89 6.16
N ALA A 129 11.47 -6.07 5.17
CA ALA A 129 12.18 -4.97 4.53
C ALA A 129 11.24 -4.09 3.69
N ALA A 130 10.38 -4.71 2.87
CA ALA A 130 9.36 -4.00 2.10
C ALA A 130 8.40 -3.25 3.02
N LYS A 131 7.87 -3.92 4.06
CA LYS A 131 7.00 -3.27 5.04
C LYS A 131 7.67 -2.06 5.71
N GLU A 132 8.93 -2.20 6.12
CA GLU A 132 9.66 -1.10 6.76
C GLU A 132 9.91 0.06 5.78
N MET A 133 10.25 -0.23 4.53
CA MET A 133 10.40 0.76 3.46
C MET A 133 9.09 1.53 3.23
N ASP A 134 7.95 0.83 3.12
CA ASP A 134 6.63 1.42 2.96
C ASP A 134 6.24 2.29 4.17
N LEU A 135 6.53 1.84 5.40
CA LEU A 135 6.28 2.64 6.60
C LEU A 135 7.09 3.93 6.66
N ARG A 136 8.36 3.90 6.24
CA ARG A 136 9.21 5.10 6.17
C ARG A 136 8.69 6.09 5.11
N ASN A 137 8.36 5.58 3.92
CA ASN A 137 7.78 6.38 2.84
C ASN A 137 6.43 6.97 3.24
N ASN A 138 5.59 6.18 3.91
CA ASN A 138 4.31 6.63 4.45
C ASN A 138 4.50 7.77 5.45
N LYS A 139 5.47 7.64 6.36
CA LYS A 139 5.76 8.67 7.37
C LYS A 139 6.24 9.97 6.71
N PHE A 140 7.18 9.88 5.78
CA PHE A 140 7.68 11.02 5.02
C PHE A 140 6.54 11.71 4.25
N GLY A 141 5.70 10.95 3.55
CA GLY A 141 4.54 11.46 2.84
C GLY A 141 3.58 12.23 3.75
N ILE A 142 3.27 11.72 4.94
CA ILE A 142 2.43 12.44 5.92
C ILE A 142 3.05 13.79 6.29
N ASP A 143 4.34 13.82 6.59
CA ASP A 143 5.01 15.04 7.03
C ASP A 143 5.05 16.08 5.89
N LEU A 144 5.32 15.64 4.65
CA LEU A 144 5.26 16.46 3.45
C LEU A 144 3.86 17.04 3.22
N GLY A 145 2.81 16.22 3.28
CA GLY A 145 1.43 16.67 3.09
C GLY A 145 0.92 17.58 4.21
N LYS A 146 1.35 17.33 5.46
CA LYS A 146 1.04 18.17 6.61
C LYS A 146 1.67 19.55 6.48
N ALA A 147 2.91 19.63 6.03
CA ALA A 147 3.62 20.90 5.81
C ALA A 147 3.03 21.70 4.64
N ASN A 148 2.53 21.01 3.62
CA ASN A 148 2.12 21.61 2.35
C ASN A 148 0.60 21.46 2.08
N LYS A 149 -0.25 21.80 3.05
CA LYS A 149 -1.71 21.61 2.96
C LYS A 149 -2.39 22.31 1.77
N SER A 150 -1.84 23.43 1.32
CA SER A 150 -2.41 24.26 0.25
C SER A 150 -1.94 23.86 -1.15
N TYR A 151 -0.98 22.93 -1.27
CA TYR A 151 -0.48 22.51 -2.58
C TYR A 151 -1.55 21.76 -3.36
N ASN A 152 -1.71 22.13 -4.62
CA ASN A 152 -2.48 21.35 -5.57
C ASN A 152 -1.72 20.07 -5.97
N ASP A 153 -2.40 19.20 -6.69
CA ASP A 153 -1.88 17.87 -7.05
C ASP A 153 -0.60 17.97 -7.89
N SER A 154 -0.57 18.85 -8.90
CA SER A 154 0.62 19.03 -9.75
C SER A 154 1.84 19.45 -8.94
N ARG A 155 1.69 20.41 -8.02
CA ARG A 155 2.80 20.85 -7.16
C ARG A 155 3.22 19.75 -6.19
N LEU A 156 2.25 19.03 -5.59
CA LEU A 156 2.58 17.94 -4.68
C LEU A 156 3.30 16.78 -5.41
N ILE A 157 2.89 16.44 -6.63
CA ILE A 157 3.57 15.45 -7.48
C ILE A 157 5.02 15.88 -7.73
N LEU A 158 5.26 17.15 -8.07
CA LEU A 158 6.61 17.67 -8.28
C LEU A 158 7.48 17.57 -7.01
N GLU A 159 6.95 17.88 -5.83
CA GLU A 159 7.69 17.73 -4.58
C GLU A 159 8.02 16.26 -4.27
N VAL A 160 7.10 15.33 -4.54
CA VAL A 160 7.37 13.90 -4.35
C VAL A 160 8.42 13.40 -5.34
N LYS A 161 8.33 13.81 -6.61
CA LYS A 161 9.37 13.53 -7.63
C LYS A 161 10.73 14.02 -7.17
N LYS A 162 10.79 15.27 -6.69
CA LYS A 162 12.01 15.88 -6.14
C LYS A 162 12.56 15.08 -4.95
N ALA A 163 11.70 14.73 -3.98
CA ALA A 163 12.10 13.94 -2.82
C ALA A 163 12.70 12.57 -3.22
N ILE A 164 12.19 11.95 -4.28
CA ILE A 164 12.70 10.70 -4.82
C ILE A 164 14.07 10.91 -5.48
N SER A 165 14.22 11.93 -6.33
CA SER A 165 15.48 12.22 -7.00
C SER A 165 16.60 12.63 -6.04
N GLU A 166 16.24 13.23 -4.90
CA GLU A 166 17.18 13.67 -3.86
C GLU A 166 17.49 12.60 -2.80
N GLY A 167 16.94 11.38 -2.93
CA GLY A 167 17.21 10.31 -1.96
C GLY A 167 16.49 10.47 -0.62
N ASN A 168 15.50 11.36 -0.53
CA ASN A 168 14.80 11.65 0.73
C ASN A 168 13.86 10.51 1.17
N VAL A 169 13.48 9.63 0.24
CA VAL A 169 12.64 8.45 0.50
C VAL A 169 13.43 7.15 0.28
N TRP A 170 12.79 6.00 0.49
CA TRP A 170 13.45 4.69 0.54
C TRP A 170 12.93 3.75 -0.54
N LYS A 171 13.78 2.82 -0.98
CA LYS A 171 13.46 1.73 -1.90
C LYS A 171 14.21 0.45 -1.50
N ILE A 172 13.80 -0.68 -2.02
CA ILE A 172 14.56 -1.93 -1.97
C ILE A 172 15.56 -1.94 -3.12
N VAL A 173 16.82 -2.27 -2.82
CA VAL A 173 17.87 -2.36 -3.84
C VAL A 173 17.66 -3.58 -4.73
N LYS A 174 17.73 -3.35 -6.04
CA LYS A 174 17.71 -4.39 -7.08
C LYS A 174 18.76 -4.08 -8.15
N ASN A 175 19.24 -5.10 -8.84
CA ASN A 175 20.06 -4.90 -10.03
C ASN A 175 19.19 -4.56 -11.26
N LYS A 176 19.84 -4.33 -12.41
CA LYS A 176 19.16 -4.01 -13.69
C LYS A 176 18.21 -5.11 -14.19
N ASN A 177 18.37 -6.34 -13.70
CA ASN A 177 17.51 -7.48 -14.00
C ASN A 177 16.39 -7.66 -12.96
N MET A 178 16.14 -6.67 -12.11
CA MET A 178 15.12 -6.68 -11.05
C MET A 178 15.35 -7.74 -9.96
N GLN A 179 16.58 -8.26 -9.83
CA GLN A 179 16.94 -9.21 -8.78
C GLN A 179 17.29 -8.43 -7.51
N SER A 180 16.77 -8.87 -6.36
CA SER A 180 17.04 -8.23 -5.07
C SER A 180 18.51 -8.40 -4.65
N LEU A 181 19.09 -7.34 -4.09
CA LEU A 181 20.44 -7.36 -3.54
C LEU A 181 20.42 -7.26 -2.00
N ASP A 182 21.45 -7.80 -1.37
CA ASP A 182 21.76 -7.53 0.04
C ASP A 182 22.41 -6.15 0.22
N CYS A 183 22.74 -5.78 1.46
CA CYS A 183 23.32 -4.46 1.75
C CYS A 183 24.76 -4.32 1.26
N GLU A 184 25.42 -5.42 0.95
CA GLU A 184 26.76 -5.51 0.38
C GLU A 184 26.73 -5.48 -1.16
N GLY A 185 25.54 -5.58 -1.77
CA GLY A 185 25.34 -5.56 -3.22
C GLY A 185 25.37 -6.93 -3.90
N ASN A 186 25.40 -8.02 -3.13
CA ASN A 186 25.33 -9.37 -3.67
C ASN A 186 23.89 -9.73 -4.05
N ILE A 187 23.73 -10.49 -5.14
CA ILE A 187 22.42 -11.01 -5.55
C ILE A 187 21.93 -12.00 -4.50
N ILE A 188 20.69 -11.80 -4.03
CA ILE A 188 20.03 -12.75 -3.14
C ILE A 188 19.25 -13.74 -4.01
N PRO A 189 19.54 -15.06 -3.91
CA PRO A 189 18.71 -16.08 -4.56
C PRO A 189 17.24 -15.97 -4.15
N LYS A 190 16.32 -16.24 -5.08
CA LYS A 190 14.87 -16.07 -4.83
C LYS A 190 14.41 -16.88 -3.62
N GLU A 191 14.93 -18.08 -3.46
CA GLU A 191 14.65 -19.01 -2.37
C GLU A 191 15.12 -18.48 -1.00
N GLU A 192 16.04 -17.52 -0.99
CA GLU A 192 16.55 -16.91 0.23
C GLU A 192 15.64 -15.83 0.81
N TYR A 193 14.79 -15.18 -0.01
CA TYR A 193 13.86 -14.15 0.45
C TYR A 193 12.38 -14.48 0.22
N MET A 194 12.07 -15.34 -0.75
CA MET A 194 10.70 -15.71 -1.07
C MET A 194 10.07 -16.47 0.11
N ASN A 195 8.90 -16.01 0.56
CA ASN A 195 8.18 -16.56 1.72
C ASN A 195 8.98 -16.54 3.04
N LYS A 196 10.03 -15.71 3.14
CA LYS A 196 10.72 -15.44 4.41
C LYS A 196 10.45 -14.02 4.86
N TRP A 197 9.90 -13.89 6.07
CA TRP A 197 9.53 -12.59 6.63
C TRP A 197 10.78 -11.74 6.88
N GLU A 198 11.77 -12.31 7.56
CA GLU A 198 13.08 -11.71 7.73
C GLU A 198 14.01 -12.33 6.69
N ASN A 199 14.69 -11.47 5.93
CA ASN A 199 15.62 -11.84 4.88
C ASN A 199 16.65 -10.72 4.69
N LYS A 200 17.57 -10.90 3.75
CA LYS A 200 18.69 -9.98 3.52
C LYS A 200 18.38 -8.81 2.58
N ARG A 201 17.14 -8.67 2.05
CA ARG A 201 16.81 -7.59 1.12
C ARG A 201 17.08 -6.24 1.78
N CYS A 202 17.85 -5.40 1.09
CA CYS A 202 18.31 -4.16 1.70
C CYS A 202 17.43 -2.96 1.34
N ILE A 203 17.17 -2.11 2.33
CA ILE A 203 16.50 -0.82 2.16
C ILE A 203 17.57 0.25 1.96
N VAL A 204 17.50 1.00 0.86
CA VAL A 204 18.43 2.08 0.50
C VAL A 204 17.66 3.37 0.23
N ARG A 205 18.39 4.49 0.10
CA ARG A 205 17.80 5.75 -0.37
C ARG A 205 17.38 5.64 -1.84
N SER A 206 16.36 6.39 -2.23
CA SER A 206 15.77 6.29 -3.58
C SER A 206 16.70 6.68 -4.72
N ASP A 207 17.70 7.53 -4.46
CA ASP A 207 18.76 7.97 -5.38
C ASP A 207 19.93 6.97 -5.47
N PHE A 208 19.95 5.94 -4.62
CA PHE A 208 21.00 4.92 -4.66
C PHE A 208 20.98 4.18 -6.00
N SER A 209 22.14 4.11 -6.63
CA SER A 209 22.40 3.28 -7.80
C SER A 209 23.48 2.26 -7.44
N PRO A 210 23.20 0.94 -7.55
CA PRO A 210 24.24 -0.07 -7.34
C PRO A 210 25.38 0.16 -8.34
N LYS A 211 26.62 0.02 -7.85
CA LYS A 211 27.84 0.15 -8.65
C LYS A 211 27.99 -1.03 -9.61
#